data_AF-A0A9E0SP11-F1
#
_entry.id   AF-A0A9E0SP11-F1
#
_cell.length_a   1.000
_cell.length_b   1.000
_cell.length_c   1.000
_cell.angle_alpha   90.00
_cell.angle_beta   90.00
_cell.angle_gamma   90.00
#
_symmetry.space_group_name_H-M   'P 1'
#
loop_
_entity.id
_entity.type
_entity.pdbx_description
1 polymer ?
#
loop_
_entity_poly.entity_id
_entity_poly.type
_entity_poly.pdbx_seq_one_letter_code
_entity_poly.pdbx_strand_id
1 'polypeptide(L)'
;MNFWHLRGFLEVRARGSISAAANAMGTSQPALTQGIAKLEHQLEHKLFERRARGLIITPVGETVALRVRAALDHLAQGLHAASGKMLDPARRLSHAQVRAFLALVETGSFGRAGVATGMAAASIHRAVRALEDVVGCPLAERRGRAVAVNLYGRRLARDSRLALAELETVFTELGLQGGELTIVVGTTPLARAFLVPEAMATMSAQGGARFRVLEGSWAELAEALREGLADILVGEVPQDVHPELELQVLHDAPIVIVAGHDHPLVGRRPDIAMLASFPWIVAPRGTPLRDAWERLFCESPPQSLVECGSIMIIGRLLTSSNQLTLVTPDQVALQIRSGLLARVDSTTETGRITIGATLRRGWRPPAAHARFLALLSEITVGLDSQRMRRSLVERRWV
;
A
#
# COMPACT_ATOMS: atom_id res chain seq x y z
N MET A 1 -9.35 2.27 -21.58
CA MET A 1 -8.60 1.73 -22.74
C MET A 1 -9.09 0.33 -23.09
N ASN A 2 -9.01 -0.11 -24.35
CA ASN A 2 -9.42 -1.47 -24.78
C ASN A 2 -8.21 -2.42 -24.73
N PHE A 3 -8.30 -3.54 -24.00
CA PHE A 3 -7.20 -4.49 -23.83
C PHE A 3 -6.69 -5.10 -25.15
N TRP A 4 -7.55 -5.28 -26.15
CA TRP A 4 -7.14 -5.74 -27.48
C TRP A 4 -6.27 -4.69 -28.20
N HIS A 5 -6.63 -3.40 -28.15
CA HIS A 5 -5.78 -2.33 -28.69
C HIS A 5 -4.43 -2.28 -27.96
N LEU A 6 -4.45 -2.43 -26.63
CA LEU A 6 -3.25 -2.41 -25.80
C LEU A 6 -2.28 -3.56 -26.13
N ARG A 7 -2.81 -4.77 -26.34
CA ARG A 7 -1.99 -5.88 -26.84
C ARG A 7 -1.47 -5.61 -28.24
N GLY A 8 -2.30 -5.06 -29.13
CA GLY A 8 -1.87 -4.69 -30.48
C GLY A 8 -0.75 -3.67 -30.48
N PHE A 9 -0.81 -2.69 -29.58
CA PHE A 9 0.28 -1.74 -29.35
C PHE A 9 1.61 -2.44 -28.99
N LEU A 10 1.58 -3.40 -28.05
CA LEU A 10 2.79 -4.16 -27.70
C LEU A 10 3.31 -5.04 -28.86
N GLU A 11 2.42 -5.62 -29.69
CA GLU A 11 2.82 -6.39 -30.88
C GLU A 11 3.46 -5.52 -31.96
N VAL A 12 2.94 -4.30 -32.18
CA VAL A 12 3.55 -3.34 -33.11
C VAL A 12 4.94 -2.95 -32.63
N ARG A 13 5.11 -2.67 -31.32
CA ARG A 13 6.43 -2.40 -30.71
C ARG A 13 7.40 -3.56 -30.94
N ALA A 14 6.99 -4.79 -30.70
CA ALA A 14 7.87 -5.96 -30.80
C ALA A 14 8.34 -6.24 -32.24
N ARG A 15 7.53 -5.88 -33.24
CA ARG A 15 7.78 -6.24 -34.65
C ARG A 15 8.24 -5.09 -35.53
N GLY A 16 8.09 -3.84 -35.08
CA GLY A 16 8.38 -2.64 -35.87
C GLY A 16 7.47 -2.44 -37.10
N SER A 17 6.37 -3.19 -37.19
CA SER A 17 5.47 -3.21 -38.35
C SER A 17 4.03 -3.53 -37.96
N ILE A 18 3.08 -2.69 -38.39
CA ILE A 18 1.64 -2.91 -38.16
C ILE A 18 1.16 -4.15 -38.92
N SER A 19 1.59 -4.35 -40.17
CA SER A 19 1.18 -5.52 -40.96
C SER A 19 1.63 -6.83 -40.31
N ALA A 20 2.88 -6.87 -39.84
CA ALA A 20 3.40 -8.05 -39.14
C ALA A 20 2.69 -8.32 -37.81
N ALA A 21 2.36 -7.26 -37.06
CA ALA A 21 1.59 -7.36 -35.82
C ALA A 21 0.14 -7.81 -36.06
N ALA A 22 -0.53 -7.29 -37.09
CA ALA A 22 -1.88 -7.68 -37.45
C ALA A 22 -1.97 -9.17 -37.82
N ASN A 23 -1.01 -9.66 -38.61
CA ASN A 23 -0.89 -11.07 -38.95
C ASN A 23 -0.71 -11.95 -37.71
N ALA A 24 0.17 -11.55 -36.78
CA ALA A 24 0.39 -12.29 -35.54
C ALA A 24 -0.82 -12.31 -34.60
N MET A 25 -1.59 -11.23 -34.58
CA MET A 25 -2.83 -11.14 -33.82
C MET A 25 -4.00 -11.88 -34.46
N GLY A 26 -3.89 -12.24 -35.75
CA GLY A 26 -4.96 -12.84 -36.54
C GLY A 26 -6.06 -11.82 -36.91
N THR A 27 -5.70 -10.57 -37.18
CA THR A 27 -6.63 -9.49 -37.55
C THR A 27 -6.23 -8.83 -38.87
N SER A 28 -7.11 -8.02 -39.45
CA SER A 28 -6.77 -7.16 -40.57
C SER A 28 -5.87 -5.99 -40.12
N GLN A 29 -4.95 -5.59 -41.01
CA GLN A 29 -4.10 -4.42 -40.79
C GLN A 29 -4.92 -3.13 -40.54
N PRO A 30 -5.98 -2.80 -41.31
CA PRO A 30 -6.79 -1.62 -41.04
C PRO A 30 -7.40 -1.59 -39.63
N ALA A 31 -7.86 -2.75 -39.12
CA ALA A 31 -8.41 -2.83 -37.77
C ALA A 31 -7.36 -2.53 -36.69
N LEU A 32 -6.14 -3.07 -36.84
CA LEU A 32 -5.05 -2.76 -35.91
C LEU A 32 -4.61 -1.30 -36.01
N THR A 33 -4.48 -0.75 -37.22
CA THR A 33 -4.16 0.68 -37.43
C THR A 33 -5.17 1.58 -36.72
N GLN A 34 -6.47 1.32 -36.86
CA GLN A 34 -7.52 2.09 -36.18
C GLN A 34 -7.45 1.92 -34.66
N GLY A 35 -7.11 0.73 -34.17
CA GLY A 35 -6.90 0.47 -32.75
C GLY A 35 -5.76 1.30 -32.16
N ILE A 36 -4.61 1.37 -32.86
CA ILE A 36 -3.48 2.22 -32.47
C ILE A 36 -3.86 3.70 -32.54
N ALA A 37 -4.49 4.15 -33.63
CA ALA A 37 -4.93 5.53 -33.76
C ALA A 37 -5.88 5.96 -32.64
N LYS A 38 -6.78 5.06 -32.22
CA LYS A 38 -7.67 5.32 -31.08
C LYS A 38 -6.92 5.41 -29.75
N LEU A 39 -5.87 4.61 -29.53
CA LEU A 39 -5.01 4.75 -28.35
C LEU A 39 -4.26 6.07 -28.37
N GLU A 40 -3.63 6.43 -29.49
CA GLU A 40 -2.93 7.72 -29.63
C GLU A 40 -3.85 8.91 -29.40
N HIS A 41 -5.10 8.83 -29.90
CA HIS A 41 -6.10 9.86 -29.65
C HIS A 41 -6.51 9.95 -28.19
N GLN A 42 -6.73 8.80 -27.52
CA GLN A 42 -7.07 8.77 -26.09
C GLN A 42 -5.94 9.26 -25.19
N LEU A 43 -4.70 9.08 -25.63
CA LEU A 43 -3.50 9.46 -24.90
C LEU A 43 -2.96 10.82 -25.36
N GLU A 44 -3.62 11.52 -26.28
CA GLU A 44 -3.18 12.81 -26.86
C GLU A 44 -1.71 12.86 -27.33
N HIS A 45 -1.11 11.70 -27.58
CA HIS A 45 0.31 11.53 -27.89
C HIS A 45 0.50 10.46 -28.96
N LYS A 46 1.51 10.68 -29.82
CA LYS A 46 1.97 9.66 -30.75
C LYS A 46 2.78 8.59 -30.03
N LEU A 47 2.40 7.34 -30.23
CA LEU A 47 3.09 6.18 -29.66
C LEU A 47 4.16 5.66 -30.61
N PHE A 48 4.00 5.91 -31.92
CA PHE A 48 4.99 5.54 -32.93
C PHE A 48 5.26 6.67 -33.92
N GLU A 49 6.46 6.65 -34.48
CA GLU A 49 6.91 7.48 -35.59
C GLU A 49 7.29 6.60 -36.78
N ARG A 50 7.00 7.09 -37.99
CA ARG A 50 7.41 6.42 -39.22
C ARG A 50 8.83 6.84 -39.60
N ARG A 51 9.73 5.88 -39.79
CA ARG A 51 11.07 6.10 -40.34
C ARG A 51 11.31 5.23 -41.59
N ALA A 52 12.42 5.46 -42.29
CA ALA A 52 12.77 4.76 -43.53
C ALA A 52 12.80 3.21 -43.38
N ARG A 53 13.07 2.70 -42.18
CA ARG A 53 13.14 1.26 -41.87
C ARG A 53 11.94 0.70 -41.09
N GLY A 54 10.82 1.42 -41.04
CA GLY A 54 9.59 0.95 -40.39
C GLY A 54 9.08 1.90 -39.30
N LEU A 55 8.30 1.36 -38.37
CA LEU A 55 7.76 2.11 -37.23
C LEU A 55 8.70 1.98 -36.03
N ILE A 56 9.01 3.11 -35.40
CA ILE A 56 9.79 3.19 -34.18
C ILE A 56 8.91 3.77 -33.08
N ILE A 57 9.01 3.20 -31.88
CA ILE A 57 8.28 3.67 -30.70
C ILE A 57 8.84 5.01 -30.20
N THR A 58 7.95 5.91 -29.78
CA THR A 58 8.35 7.20 -29.19
C THR A 58 8.77 7.03 -27.72
N PRO A 59 9.45 8.03 -27.10
CA PRO A 59 9.71 7.99 -25.65
C PRO A 59 8.44 7.85 -24.82
N VAL A 60 7.36 8.54 -25.21
CA VAL A 60 6.03 8.38 -24.59
C VAL A 60 5.52 6.95 -24.79
N GLY A 61 5.65 6.40 -25.99
CA GLY A 61 5.32 5.02 -26.27
C GLY A 61 6.06 4.03 -25.37
N GLU A 62 7.35 4.26 -25.09
CA GLU A 62 8.11 3.40 -24.16
C GLU A 62 7.53 3.41 -22.74
N THR A 63 7.23 4.59 -22.19
CA THR A 63 6.57 4.71 -20.88
C THR A 63 5.23 3.98 -20.85
N VAL A 64 4.37 4.21 -21.86
CA VAL A 64 3.07 3.55 -21.99
C VAL A 64 3.24 2.03 -22.09
N ALA A 65 4.23 1.54 -22.84
CA ALA A 65 4.45 0.11 -23.03
C ALA A 65 4.86 -0.62 -21.75
N LEU A 66 5.56 0.04 -20.83
CA LEU A 66 5.91 -0.51 -19.54
C LEU A 66 4.66 -0.74 -18.67
N ARG A 67 3.81 0.28 -18.56
CA ARG A 67 2.55 0.24 -17.79
C ARG A 67 1.54 -0.74 -18.40
N VAL A 68 1.40 -0.73 -19.72
CA VAL A 68 0.50 -1.64 -20.44
C VAL A 68 0.92 -3.09 -20.30
N ARG A 69 2.22 -3.38 -20.33
CA ARG A 69 2.73 -4.73 -20.09
C ARG A 69 2.42 -5.21 -18.68
N ALA A 70 2.75 -4.41 -17.67
CA ALA A 70 2.43 -4.72 -16.27
C ALA A 70 0.92 -4.97 -16.08
N ALA A 71 0.07 -4.14 -16.68
CA ALA A 71 -1.38 -4.32 -16.61
C ALA A 71 -1.87 -5.64 -17.22
N LEU A 72 -1.36 -6.01 -18.41
CA LEU A 72 -1.72 -7.27 -19.05
C LEU A 72 -1.16 -8.48 -18.28
N ASP A 73 0.04 -8.37 -17.70
CA ASP A 73 0.65 -9.43 -16.89
C ASP A 73 -0.16 -9.68 -15.61
N HIS A 74 -0.62 -8.62 -14.92
CA HIS A 74 -1.55 -8.75 -13.80
C HIS A 74 -2.86 -9.45 -14.22
N LEU A 75 -3.51 -9.01 -15.30
CA LEU A 75 -4.73 -9.68 -15.77
C LEU A 75 -4.50 -11.15 -16.12
N ALA A 76 -3.35 -11.48 -16.73
CA ALA A 76 -2.98 -12.85 -17.04
C ALA A 76 -2.76 -13.68 -15.76
N GLN A 77 -2.09 -13.11 -14.74
CA GLN A 77 -1.90 -13.74 -13.44
C GLN A 77 -3.24 -14.01 -12.74
N GLY A 78 -4.15 -13.04 -12.75
CA GLY A 78 -5.49 -13.19 -12.16
C GLY A 78 -6.32 -14.26 -12.85
N LEU A 79 -6.30 -14.29 -14.19
CA LEU A 79 -6.94 -15.35 -14.97
C LEU A 79 -6.34 -16.72 -14.68
N HIS A 80 -5.01 -16.81 -14.60
CA HIS A 80 -4.33 -18.07 -14.31
C HIS A 80 -4.66 -18.57 -12.90
N ALA A 81 -4.62 -17.69 -11.91
CA ALA A 81 -4.91 -18.02 -10.52
C ALA A 81 -6.38 -18.42 -10.29
N ALA A 82 -7.30 -17.91 -11.13
CA ALA A 82 -8.71 -18.24 -11.06
C ALA A 82 -9.09 -19.50 -11.88
N SER A 83 -8.53 -19.66 -13.08
CA SER A 83 -8.91 -20.72 -14.04
C SER A 83 -7.99 -21.93 -14.06
N GLY A 84 -6.78 -21.82 -13.49
CA GLY A 84 -5.70 -22.79 -13.63
C GLY A 84 -5.07 -22.84 -15.04
N LYS A 85 -5.55 -22.03 -16.00
CA LYS A 85 -5.12 -22.05 -17.40
C LYS A 85 -4.34 -20.79 -17.74
N MET A 86 -3.38 -20.90 -18.66
CA MET A 86 -2.73 -19.72 -19.25
C MET A 86 -3.65 -19.15 -20.33
N LEU A 87 -4.34 -18.06 -20.00
CA LEU A 87 -5.27 -17.37 -20.88
C LEU A 87 -4.71 -16.00 -21.24
N ASP A 88 -4.85 -15.62 -22.51
CA ASP A 88 -4.51 -14.28 -22.95
C ASP A 88 -5.63 -13.29 -22.57
N PRO A 89 -5.37 -12.36 -21.63
CA PRO A 89 -6.40 -11.48 -21.10
C PRO A 89 -6.97 -10.53 -22.16
N ALA A 90 -6.17 -10.10 -23.13
CA ALA A 90 -6.62 -9.15 -24.15
C ALA A 90 -7.64 -9.73 -25.14
N ARG A 91 -7.72 -11.07 -25.25
CA ARG A 91 -8.72 -11.78 -26.05
C ARG A 91 -9.93 -12.23 -25.24
N ARG A 92 -9.81 -12.33 -23.93
CA ARG A 92 -10.82 -12.94 -23.05
C ARG A 92 -11.57 -11.93 -22.20
N LEU A 93 -10.95 -10.79 -21.90
CA LEU A 93 -11.48 -9.77 -21.01
C LEU A 93 -11.77 -8.48 -21.77
N SER A 94 -12.76 -7.75 -21.26
CA SER A 94 -13.00 -6.36 -21.60
C SER A 94 -12.88 -5.49 -20.37
N HIS A 95 -12.51 -4.22 -20.57
CA HIS A 95 -12.42 -3.24 -19.48
C HIS A 95 -13.76 -3.07 -18.74
N ALA A 96 -14.89 -3.15 -19.45
CA ALA A 96 -16.23 -3.09 -18.86
C ALA A 96 -16.52 -4.28 -17.95
N GLN A 97 -16.13 -5.49 -18.33
CA GLN A 97 -16.29 -6.68 -17.48
C GLN A 97 -15.47 -6.57 -16.20
N VAL A 98 -14.20 -6.18 -16.32
CA VAL A 98 -13.30 -6.00 -15.16
C VAL A 98 -13.86 -4.96 -14.21
N ARG A 99 -14.29 -3.79 -14.71
CA ARG A 99 -14.90 -2.74 -13.89
C ARG A 99 -16.20 -3.17 -13.22
N ALA A 100 -17.08 -3.87 -13.93
CA ALA A 100 -18.33 -4.38 -13.38
C ALA A 100 -18.09 -5.38 -12.25
N PHE A 101 -17.10 -6.26 -12.41
CA PHE A 101 -16.71 -7.23 -11.38
C PHE A 101 -16.13 -6.56 -10.14
N LEU A 102 -15.22 -5.60 -10.29
CA LEU A 102 -14.67 -4.84 -9.16
C LEU A 102 -15.76 -4.07 -8.41
N ALA A 103 -16.70 -3.45 -9.11
CA ALA A 103 -17.84 -2.78 -8.48
C ALA A 103 -18.75 -3.75 -7.71
N LEU A 104 -18.92 -4.99 -8.19
CA LEU A 104 -19.62 -6.03 -7.43
C LEU A 104 -18.85 -6.40 -6.16
N VAL A 105 -17.53 -6.57 -6.25
CA VAL A 105 -16.67 -6.89 -5.11
C VAL A 105 -16.76 -5.81 -4.03
N GLU A 106 -16.70 -4.54 -4.41
CA GLU A 106 -16.73 -3.40 -3.49
C GLU A 106 -18.09 -3.21 -2.81
N THR A 107 -19.18 -3.39 -3.56
CA THR A 107 -20.52 -3.07 -3.07
C THR A 107 -21.26 -4.26 -2.45
N GLY A 108 -20.81 -5.49 -2.72
CA GLY A 108 -21.46 -6.73 -2.30
C GLY A 108 -22.87 -6.93 -2.87
N SER A 109 -23.25 -6.18 -3.91
CA SER A 109 -24.60 -6.17 -4.45
C SER A 109 -24.63 -5.71 -5.92
N PHE A 110 -25.28 -6.48 -6.80
CA PHE A 110 -25.47 -6.11 -8.21
C PHE A 110 -26.19 -4.77 -8.41
N GLY A 111 -27.18 -4.43 -7.56
CA GLY A 111 -27.91 -3.16 -7.66
C GLY A 111 -27.00 -1.96 -7.36
N ARG A 112 -26.37 -1.97 -6.18
CA ARG A 112 -25.37 -0.96 -5.78
C ARG A 112 -24.18 -0.87 -6.76
N ALA A 113 -23.69 -2.00 -7.28
CA ALA A 113 -22.65 -2.02 -8.31
C ALA A 113 -23.09 -1.33 -9.60
N GLY A 114 -24.36 -1.53 -10.00
CA GLY A 114 -24.95 -0.83 -11.14
C GLY A 114 -24.97 0.68 -10.94
N VAL A 115 -25.42 1.14 -9.76
CA VAL A 115 -25.40 2.57 -9.39
C VAL A 115 -23.97 3.13 -9.43
N ALA A 116 -23.00 2.44 -8.83
CA ALA A 116 -21.60 2.87 -8.77
C ALA A 116 -20.91 2.97 -10.15
N THR A 117 -21.36 2.18 -11.13
CA THR A 117 -20.77 2.12 -12.47
C THR A 117 -21.58 2.86 -13.53
N GLY A 118 -22.78 3.36 -13.20
CA GLY A 118 -23.73 3.93 -14.16
C GLY A 118 -24.36 2.88 -15.09
N MET A 119 -24.33 1.60 -14.72
CA MET A 119 -24.86 0.50 -15.53
C MET A 119 -26.14 -0.07 -14.92
N ALA A 120 -27.02 -0.63 -15.75
CA ALA A 120 -28.14 -1.44 -15.24
C ALA A 120 -27.61 -2.68 -14.50
N ALA A 121 -28.24 -3.06 -13.39
CA ALA A 121 -27.84 -4.23 -12.59
C ALA A 121 -27.78 -5.53 -13.42
N ALA A 122 -28.68 -5.70 -14.39
CA ALA A 122 -28.65 -6.82 -15.34
C ALA A 122 -27.38 -6.85 -16.21
N SER A 123 -26.82 -5.70 -16.54
CA SER A 123 -25.54 -5.60 -17.27
C SER A 123 -24.36 -5.98 -16.39
N ILE A 124 -24.37 -5.65 -15.09
CA ILE A 124 -23.37 -6.15 -14.14
C ILE A 124 -23.45 -7.67 -14.03
N HIS A 125 -24.66 -8.23 -13.89
CA HIS A 125 -24.83 -9.69 -13.83
C HIS A 125 -24.30 -10.38 -15.08
N ARG A 126 -24.63 -9.88 -16.28
CA ARG A 126 -24.10 -10.43 -17.55
C ARG A 126 -22.58 -10.32 -17.64
N ALA A 127 -22.01 -9.20 -17.23
CA ALA A 127 -20.57 -8.98 -17.25
C ALA A 127 -19.83 -9.97 -16.34
N VAL A 128 -20.34 -10.19 -15.12
CA VAL A 128 -19.76 -11.15 -14.16
C VAL A 128 -19.95 -12.58 -14.65
N ARG A 129 -21.12 -12.95 -15.18
CA ARG A 129 -21.33 -14.29 -15.76
C ARG A 129 -20.37 -14.58 -16.92
N ALA A 130 -20.15 -13.61 -17.81
CA ALA A 130 -19.19 -13.77 -18.89
C ALA A 130 -17.74 -13.96 -18.38
N LEU A 131 -17.37 -13.37 -17.24
CA LEU A 131 -16.08 -13.64 -16.60
C LEU A 131 -16.03 -15.04 -16.00
N GLU A 132 -17.10 -15.48 -15.36
CA GLU A 132 -17.21 -16.85 -14.83
C GLU A 132 -17.12 -17.89 -15.96
N ASP A 133 -17.70 -17.62 -17.13
CA ASP A 133 -17.59 -18.48 -18.32
C ASP A 133 -16.14 -18.53 -18.85
N VAL A 134 -15.43 -17.40 -18.84
CA VAL A 134 -14.01 -17.34 -19.22
C VAL A 134 -13.13 -18.13 -18.26
N VAL A 135 -13.39 -18.01 -16.95
CA VAL A 135 -12.62 -18.67 -15.91
C VAL A 135 -12.99 -20.16 -15.79
N GLY A 136 -14.24 -20.50 -16.06
CA GLY A 136 -14.80 -21.85 -15.94
C GLY A 136 -15.33 -22.18 -14.53
N CYS A 137 -15.46 -21.20 -13.63
CA CYS A 137 -16.02 -21.41 -12.29
C CYS A 137 -16.74 -20.15 -11.78
N PRO A 138 -17.65 -20.29 -10.80
CA PRO A 138 -18.24 -19.13 -10.13
C PRO A 138 -17.15 -18.28 -9.46
N LEU A 139 -17.30 -16.95 -9.52
CA LEU A 139 -16.40 -15.99 -8.86
C LEU A 139 -17.08 -15.35 -7.65
N ALA A 140 -18.41 -15.38 -7.62
CA ALA A 140 -19.22 -14.86 -6.54
C ALA A 140 -20.36 -15.82 -6.17
N GLU A 141 -20.69 -15.84 -4.89
CA GLU A 141 -21.76 -16.65 -4.32
C GLU A 141 -22.73 -15.78 -3.53
N ARG A 142 -24.00 -16.19 -3.52
CA ARG A 142 -25.04 -15.49 -2.78
C ARG A 142 -24.95 -15.90 -1.31
N ARG A 143 -24.74 -14.93 -0.41
CA ARG A 143 -24.79 -15.09 1.04
C ARG A 143 -25.96 -14.30 1.60
N GLY A 144 -27.13 -14.94 1.64
CA GLY A 144 -28.40 -14.31 2.03
C GLY A 144 -28.80 -13.18 1.07
N ARG A 145 -28.81 -11.95 1.60
CA ARG A 145 -29.10 -10.73 0.81
C ARG A 145 -27.85 -10.14 0.14
N ALA A 146 -26.65 -10.56 0.53
CA ALA A 146 -25.39 -10.07 -0.01
C ALA A 146 -24.79 -11.04 -1.03
N VAL A 147 -23.86 -10.52 -1.84
CA VAL A 147 -23.01 -11.29 -2.74
C VAL A 147 -21.60 -11.26 -2.18
N ALA A 148 -20.99 -12.43 -1.98
CA ALA A 148 -19.62 -12.55 -1.51
C ALA A 148 -18.76 -13.17 -2.61
N VAL A 149 -17.56 -12.64 -2.82
CA VAL A 149 -16.58 -13.25 -3.73
C VAL A 149 -15.87 -14.42 -3.06
N ASN A 150 -15.71 -15.51 -3.81
CA ASN A 150 -14.96 -16.67 -3.34
C ASN A 150 -13.43 -16.46 -3.49
N LEU A 151 -12.62 -17.47 -3.19
CA LEU A 151 -11.16 -17.35 -3.27
C LEU A 151 -10.66 -16.99 -4.68
N TYR A 152 -11.21 -17.60 -5.72
CA TYR A 152 -10.84 -17.31 -7.12
C TYR A 152 -11.26 -15.89 -7.51
N GLY A 153 -12.47 -15.47 -7.10
CA GLY A 153 -12.95 -14.12 -7.27
C GLY A 153 -12.06 -13.08 -6.58
N ARG A 154 -11.60 -13.34 -5.35
CA ARG A 154 -10.67 -12.45 -4.64
C ARG A 154 -9.34 -12.29 -5.37
N ARG A 155 -8.76 -13.38 -5.88
CA ARG A 155 -7.50 -13.35 -6.65
C ARG A 155 -7.66 -12.58 -7.95
N LEU A 156 -8.71 -12.86 -8.72
CA LEU A 156 -9.00 -12.11 -9.95
C LEU A 156 -9.26 -10.63 -9.67
N ALA A 157 -9.94 -10.30 -8.58
CA ALA A 157 -10.22 -8.92 -8.18
C ALA A 157 -8.92 -8.18 -7.82
N ARG A 158 -8.05 -8.77 -7.01
CA ARG A 158 -6.72 -8.23 -6.70
C ARG A 158 -5.98 -7.86 -7.98
N ASP A 159 -5.75 -8.83 -8.86
CA ASP A 159 -4.92 -8.61 -10.03
C ASP A 159 -5.60 -7.66 -11.03
N SER A 160 -6.93 -7.64 -11.08
CA SER A 160 -7.70 -6.66 -11.84
C SER A 160 -7.52 -5.22 -11.32
N ARG A 161 -7.50 -5.01 -10.00
CA ARG A 161 -7.23 -3.67 -9.41
C ARG A 161 -5.84 -3.19 -9.78
N LEU A 162 -4.83 -4.05 -9.63
CA LEU A 162 -3.43 -3.73 -9.98
C LEU A 162 -3.32 -3.38 -11.47
N ALA A 163 -3.97 -4.16 -12.35
CA ALA A 163 -3.98 -3.87 -13.77
C ALA A 163 -4.62 -2.52 -14.11
N LEU A 164 -5.76 -2.19 -13.50
CA LEU A 164 -6.40 -0.89 -13.73
C LEU A 164 -5.55 0.27 -13.17
N ALA A 165 -4.92 0.10 -12.02
CA ALA A 165 -4.03 1.11 -11.43
C ALA A 165 -2.82 1.43 -12.34
N GLU A 166 -2.21 0.41 -12.98
CA GLU A 166 -1.15 0.61 -13.97
C GLU A 166 -1.64 1.40 -15.20
N LEU A 167 -2.87 1.12 -15.67
CA LEU A 167 -3.47 1.84 -16.79
C LEU A 167 -3.89 3.27 -16.43
N GLU A 168 -4.32 3.52 -15.20
CA GLU A 168 -4.60 4.86 -14.70
C GLU A 168 -3.31 5.69 -14.58
N THR A 169 -2.23 5.06 -14.11
CA THR A 169 -0.90 5.69 -14.02
C THR A 169 -0.41 6.23 -15.36
N VAL A 170 -0.74 5.58 -16.48
CA VAL A 170 -0.44 6.10 -17.82
C VAL A 170 -1.00 7.50 -18.01
N PHE A 171 -2.26 7.74 -17.66
CA PHE A 171 -2.87 9.06 -17.82
C PHE A 171 -2.25 10.09 -16.87
N THR A 172 -1.88 9.68 -15.65
CA THR A 172 -1.17 10.53 -14.70
C THR A 172 0.21 10.93 -15.23
N GLU A 173 1.01 9.98 -15.73
CA GLU A 173 2.37 10.21 -16.22
C GLU A 173 2.41 11.08 -17.49
N LEU A 174 1.33 11.07 -18.27
CA LEU A 174 1.17 11.91 -19.46
C LEU A 174 0.52 13.27 -19.17
N GLY A 175 0.16 13.55 -17.90
CA GLY A 175 -0.48 14.80 -17.51
C GLY A 175 -1.91 14.98 -18.07
N LEU A 176 -2.54 13.87 -18.48
CA LEU A 176 -3.88 13.87 -19.10
C LEU A 176 -5.01 13.73 -18.07
N GLN A 177 -4.67 13.31 -16.84
CA GLN A 177 -5.59 13.34 -15.72
C GLN A 177 -5.51 14.71 -15.03
N GLY A 178 -6.64 15.42 -15.02
CA GLY A 178 -6.82 16.59 -14.15
C GLY A 178 -7.14 16.14 -12.72
N GLY A 179 -6.41 16.69 -11.74
CA GLY A 179 -6.63 16.45 -10.32
C GLY A 179 -5.43 15.82 -9.60
N GLU A 180 -5.41 15.95 -8.28
CA GLU A 180 -4.34 15.40 -7.44
C GLU A 180 -4.46 13.87 -7.37
N LEU A 181 -3.35 13.18 -7.63
CA LEU A 181 -3.24 11.73 -7.43
C LEU A 181 -3.49 11.40 -5.96
N THR A 182 -4.30 10.38 -5.68
CA THR A 182 -4.48 9.90 -4.30
C THR A 182 -3.46 8.82 -3.99
N ILE A 183 -2.61 9.07 -3.01
CA ILE A 183 -1.67 8.09 -2.45
C ILE A 183 -2.36 7.40 -1.27
N VAL A 184 -2.52 6.08 -1.33
CA VAL A 184 -3.08 5.31 -0.22
C VAL A 184 -1.95 4.76 0.65
N VAL A 185 -1.78 5.32 1.85
CA VAL A 185 -0.72 4.96 2.78
C VAL A 185 -1.28 4.12 3.91
N GLY A 186 -0.86 2.86 4.00
CA GLY A 186 -1.03 2.05 5.21
C GLY A 186 0.01 2.47 6.25
N THR A 187 -0.40 2.75 7.48
CA THR A 187 0.55 3.12 8.55
C THR A 187 0.26 2.38 9.84
N THR A 188 1.29 1.79 10.43
CA THR A 188 1.20 1.15 11.75
C THR A 188 1.29 2.22 12.85
N PRO A 189 0.94 1.89 14.11
CA PRO A 189 0.96 2.86 15.20
C PRO A 189 2.31 3.57 15.43
N LEU A 190 3.45 2.96 15.09
CA LEU A 190 4.77 3.54 15.31
C LEU A 190 5.09 4.63 14.27
N ALA A 191 4.92 4.34 12.98
CA ALA A 191 5.22 5.30 11.91
C ALA A 191 4.21 6.46 11.84
N ARG A 192 2.97 6.22 12.30
CA ARG A 192 1.89 7.22 12.33
C ARG A 192 2.18 8.41 13.23
N ALA A 193 3.04 8.26 14.24
CA ALA A 193 3.23 9.30 15.25
C ALA A 193 3.96 10.55 14.75
N PHE A 194 4.84 10.39 13.75
CA PHE A 194 5.68 11.48 13.27
C PHE A 194 6.01 11.38 11.79
N LEU A 195 6.64 10.28 11.37
CA LEU A 195 7.25 10.17 10.05
C LEU A 195 6.24 10.35 8.89
N VAL A 196 5.11 9.63 8.94
CA VAL A 196 4.08 9.71 7.90
C VAL A 196 3.40 11.10 7.87
N PRO A 197 2.90 11.64 9.00
CA PRO A 197 2.35 12.99 9.03
C PRO A 197 3.29 14.08 8.51
N GLU A 198 4.59 14.03 8.86
CA GLU A 198 5.57 15.04 8.44
C GLU A 198 5.82 15.00 6.92
N ALA A 199 5.96 13.79 6.35
CA ALA A 199 6.07 13.60 4.91
C ALA A 199 4.80 14.08 4.19
N MET A 200 3.62 13.77 4.74
CA MET A 200 2.33 14.22 4.20
C MET A 200 2.19 15.75 4.24
N ALA A 201 2.58 16.39 5.34
CA ALA A 201 2.51 17.84 5.49
C ALA A 201 3.44 18.54 4.51
N THR A 202 4.67 18.03 4.36
CA THR A 202 5.66 18.56 3.42
C THR A 202 5.18 18.44 1.97
N MET A 203 4.65 17.27 1.58
CA MET A 203 4.13 17.05 0.24
C MET A 203 2.86 17.87 -0.04
N SER A 204 1.94 17.95 0.93
CA SER A 204 0.70 18.73 0.78
C SER A 204 0.97 20.22 0.59
N ALA A 205 2.00 20.76 1.27
CA ALA A 205 2.43 22.15 1.08
C ALA A 205 3.00 22.43 -0.33
N GLN A 206 3.54 21.41 -1.00
CA GLN A 206 4.02 21.48 -2.38
C GLN A 206 2.88 21.33 -3.40
N GLY A 207 1.70 20.87 -2.95
CA GLY A 207 0.55 20.53 -3.80
C GLY A 207 0.74 19.24 -4.59
N GLY A 208 -0.32 18.80 -5.27
CA GLY A 208 -0.22 17.74 -6.28
C GLY A 208 -0.45 16.31 -5.79
N ALA A 209 -0.83 16.10 -4.53
CA ALA A 209 -1.24 14.79 -4.03
C ALA A 209 -2.31 14.89 -2.94
N ARG A 210 -3.26 13.94 -2.98
CA ARG A 210 -4.19 13.63 -1.89
C ARG A 210 -3.71 12.39 -1.17
N PHE A 211 -4.09 12.26 0.08
CA PHE A 211 -3.76 11.09 0.87
C PHE A 211 -5.02 10.41 1.38
N ARG A 212 -5.02 9.08 1.31
CA ARG A 212 -5.93 8.23 2.08
C ARG A 212 -5.09 7.39 3.03
N VAL A 213 -5.32 7.53 4.33
CA VAL A 213 -4.56 6.77 5.34
C VAL A 213 -5.38 5.55 5.75
N LEU A 214 -4.76 4.37 5.69
CA LEU A 214 -5.29 3.14 6.25
C LEU A 214 -4.53 2.84 7.55
N GLU A 215 -5.27 2.59 8.61
CA GLU A 215 -4.71 2.24 9.91
C GLU A 215 -5.05 0.78 10.22
N GLY A 216 -4.10 0.05 10.78
CA GLY A 216 -4.29 -1.34 11.15
C GLY A 216 -3.01 -1.98 11.66
N SER A 217 -3.11 -3.27 11.96
CA SER A 217 -1.94 -4.11 12.19
C SER A 217 -1.10 -4.25 10.91
N TRP A 218 0.18 -4.63 11.06
CA TRP A 218 1.02 -4.91 9.90
C TRP A 218 0.38 -5.95 8.97
N ALA A 219 -0.22 -7.02 9.52
CA ALA A 219 -0.81 -8.10 8.74
C ALA A 219 -2.00 -7.62 7.87
N GLU A 220 -2.89 -6.81 8.44
CA GLU A 220 -4.02 -6.23 7.70
C GLU A 220 -3.55 -5.28 6.58
N LEU A 221 -2.54 -4.45 6.88
CA LEU A 221 -2.00 -3.49 5.92
C LEU A 221 -1.17 -4.16 4.81
N ALA A 222 -0.44 -5.23 5.14
CA ALA A 222 0.30 -6.03 4.18
C ALA A 222 -0.65 -6.72 3.19
N GLU A 223 -1.76 -7.28 3.69
CA GLU A 223 -2.81 -7.82 2.81
C GLU A 223 -3.47 -6.71 1.97
N ALA A 224 -3.75 -5.53 2.54
CA ALA A 224 -4.25 -4.39 1.77
C ALA A 224 -3.28 -3.96 0.65
N LEU A 225 -1.97 -3.97 0.91
CA LEU A 225 -0.92 -3.67 -0.08
C LEU A 225 -0.91 -4.70 -1.20
N ARG A 226 -1.00 -5.99 -0.87
CA ARG A 226 -1.10 -7.09 -1.85
C ARG A 226 -2.39 -7.03 -2.65
N GLU A 227 -3.50 -6.65 -2.02
CA GLU A 227 -4.81 -6.51 -2.65
C GLU A 227 -4.93 -5.28 -3.58
N GLY A 228 -3.91 -4.42 -3.62
CA GLY A 228 -3.94 -3.16 -4.36
C GLY A 228 -4.87 -2.11 -3.72
N LEU A 229 -5.20 -2.26 -2.44
CA LEU A 229 -6.02 -1.33 -1.67
C LEU A 229 -5.18 -0.24 -1.00
N ALA A 230 -3.92 -0.55 -0.70
CA ALA A 230 -2.88 0.39 -0.27
C ALA A 230 -1.77 0.46 -1.33
N ASP A 231 -1.07 1.58 -1.43
CA ASP A 231 0.08 1.75 -2.32
C ASP A 231 1.40 1.55 -1.60
N ILE A 232 1.50 2.05 -0.37
CA ILE A 232 2.70 2.06 0.45
C ILE A 232 2.30 1.70 1.87
N LEU A 233 3.02 0.80 2.52
CA LEU A 233 2.92 0.56 3.96
C LEU A 233 4.13 1.18 4.64
N VAL A 234 3.95 2.03 5.64
CA VAL A 234 5.04 2.57 6.46
C VAL A 234 4.85 2.12 7.90
N GLY A 235 5.86 1.49 8.48
CA GLY A 235 5.71 0.92 9.80
C GLY A 235 6.94 0.18 10.28
N GLU A 236 6.79 -0.45 11.44
CA GLU A 236 7.77 -1.42 11.93
C GLU A 236 7.93 -2.58 10.97
N VAL A 237 9.18 -2.99 10.80
CA VAL A 237 9.56 -4.10 9.93
C VAL A 237 9.38 -5.41 10.70
N PRO A 238 8.55 -6.36 10.21
CA PRO A 238 8.45 -7.67 10.82
C PRO A 238 9.68 -8.51 10.47
N GLN A 239 9.88 -9.61 11.20
CA GLN A 239 10.96 -10.56 10.91
C GLN A 239 10.75 -11.27 9.56
N ASP A 240 9.51 -11.62 9.24
CA ASP A 240 9.13 -12.31 8.01
C ASP A 240 8.31 -11.40 7.09
N VAL A 241 8.86 -11.10 5.92
CA VAL A 241 8.18 -10.32 4.87
C VAL A 241 7.73 -11.26 3.76
N HIS A 242 6.46 -11.15 3.36
CA HIS A 242 5.88 -11.97 2.30
C HIS A 242 6.66 -11.80 0.97
N PRO A 243 6.90 -12.86 0.16
CA PRO A 243 7.72 -12.77 -1.06
C PRO A 243 7.21 -11.82 -2.15
N GLU A 244 5.90 -11.54 -2.19
CA GLU A 244 5.29 -10.55 -3.09
C GLU A 244 5.55 -9.10 -2.63
N LEU A 245 6.18 -8.89 -1.47
CA LEU A 245 6.51 -7.58 -0.93
C LEU A 245 8.03 -7.37 -0.93
N GLU A 246 8.41 -6.10 -0.93
CA GLU A 246 9.78 -5.64 -0.76
C GLU A 246 9.84 -4.51 0.26
N LEU A 247 10.95 -4.45 0.98
CA LEU A 247 11.14 -3.53 2.08
C LEU A 247 12.27 -2.56 1.75
N GLN A 248 12.03 -1.29 1.98
CA GLN A 248 13.02 -0.24 2.09
C GLN A 248 13.17 0.16 3.56
N VAL A 249 14.32 -0.15 4.16
CA VAL A 249 14.65 0.30 5.53
C VAL A 249 14.81 1.82 5.52
N LEU A 250 14.22 2.50 6.52
CA LEU A 250 14.28 3.95 6.64
C LEU A 250 15.17 4.41 7.79
N HIS A 251 15.00 3.84 8.99
CA HIS A 251 15.85 4.07 10.17
C HIS A 251 15.56 3.06 11.28
N ASP A 252 16.42 3.01 12.30
CA ASP A 252 16.13 2.33 13.56
C ASP A 252 15.68 3.32 14.63
N ALA A 253 14.57 3.05 15.30
CA ALA A 253 14.06 3.83 16.42
C ALA A 253 14.43 3.16 17.76
N PRO A 254 14.91 3.90 18.76
CA PRO A 254 15.13 3.34 20.09
C PRO A 254 13.80 3.02 20.76
N ILE A 255 13.77 1.93 21.55
CA ILE A 255 12.66 1.64 22.46
C ILE A 255 12.97 2.28 23.80
N VAL A 256 11.97 2.88 24.46
CA VAL A 256 12.13 3.49 25.77
C VAL A 256 10.98 3.09 26.72
N ILE A 257 11.24 3.20 28.02
CA ILE A 257 10.22 3.02 29.06
C ILE A 257 9.59 4.38 29.35
N VAL A 258 8.26 4.43 29.35
CA VAL A 258 7.49 5.66 29.61
C VAL A 258 6.44 5.39 30.66
N ALA A 259 6.20 6.40 31.50
CA ALA A 259 5.21 6.40 32.57
C ALA A 259 4.48 7.74 32.62
N GLY A 260 3.45 7.85 33.48
CA GLY A 260 2.90 9.14 33.88
C GLY A 260 3.97 10.04 34.51
N HIS A 261 3.81 11.36 34.38
CA HIS A 261 4.78 12.32 34.93
C HIS A 261 5.05 12.13 36.44
N ASP A 262 4.01 11.83 37.21
CA ASP A 262 4.09 11.65 38.67
C ASP A 262 4.46 10.22 39.10
N HIS A 263 4.89 9.37 38.16
CA HIS A 263 5.22 7.98 38.47
C HIS A 263 6.42 7.88 39.43
N PRO A 264 6.40 6.98 40.44
CA PRO A 264 7.47 6.87 41.45
C PRO A 264 8.90 6.58 40.94
N LEU A 265 9.01 6.15 39.68
CA LEU A 265 10.28 5.83 39.02
C LEU A 265 10.85 6.99 38.19
N VAL A 266 10.10 8.08 38.01
CA VAL A 266 10.59 9.27 37.32
C VAL A 266 11.72 9.89 38.12
N GLY A 267 12.86 10.17 37.47
CA GLY A 267 14.09 10.65 38.11
C GLY A 267 14.91 9.56 38.83
N ARG A 268 14.52 8.28 38.72
CA ARG A 268 15.30 7.15 39.23
C ARG A 268 15.92 6.35 38.08
N ARG A 269 16.81 5.41 38.43
CA ARG A 269 17.37 4.39 37.52
C ARG A 269 17.06 2.97 37.98
N PRO A 270 15.80 2.51 37.88
CA PRO A 270 15.40 1.16 38.28
C PRO A 270 16.10 0.07 37.48
N ASP A 271 16.39 -1.04 38.16
CA ASP A 271 16.75 -2.32 37.55
C ASP A 271 15.49 -3.09 37.10
N ILE A 272 15.72 -4.25 36.48
CA ILE A 272 14.65 -5.08 35.94
C ILE A 272 13.67 -5.57 37.02
N ALA A 273 14.17 -5.87 38.22
CA ALA A 273 13.34 -6.35 39.34
C ALA A 273 12.39 -5.25 39.83
N MET A 274 12.88 -4.01 39.95
CA MET A 274 12.06 -2.87 40.31
C MET A 274 11.03 -2.57 39.21
N LEU A 275 11.41 -2.62 37.94
CA LEU A 275 10.48 -2.47 36.81
C LEU A 275 9.37 -3.55 36.81
N ALA A 276 9.72 -4.78 37.17
CA ALA A 276 8.76 -5.90 37.23
C ALA A 276 7.72 -5.75 38.35
N SER A 277 8.00 -4.93 39.37
CA SER A 277 7.09 -4.68 40.49
C SER A 277 5.91 -3.75 40.16
N PHE A 278 5.95 -3.08 39.00
CA PHE A 278 4.86 -2.21 38.53
C PHE A 278 4.00 -2.90 37.46
N PRO A 279 2.71 -2.52 37.33
CA PRO A 279 1.86 -3.01 36.25
C PRO A 279 2.31 -2.45 34.89
N TRP A 280 2.08 -3.20 33.81
CA TRP A 280 2.50 -2.82 32.45
C TRP A 280 1.34 -2.73 31.47
N ILE A 281 1.45 -1.77 30.56
CA ILE A 281 0.70 -1.75 29.29
C ILE A 281 1.62 -2.28 28.21
N VAL A 282 1.19 -3.33 27.53
CA VAL A 282 1.98 -4.08 26.56
C VAL A 282 1.37 -3.98 25.17
N ALA A 283 2.23 -3.89 24.15
CA ALA A 283 1.77 -3.89 22.76
C ALA A 283 1.12 -5.24 22.39
N PRO A 284 0.22 -5.28 21.39
CA PRO A 284 -0.38 -6.52 20.92
C PRO A 284 0.65 -7.57 20.48
N ARG A 285 0.27 -8.85 20.57
CA ARG A 285 1.10 -9.97 20.11
C ARG A 285 1.50 -9.84 18.63
N GLY A 286 2.71 -10.30 18.31
CA GLY A 286 3.26 -10.23 16.96
C GLY A 286 3.80 -8.85 16.56
N THR A 287 4.00 -7.94 17.54
CA THR A 287 4.63 -6.64 17.32
C THR A 287 6.04 -6.61 17.90
N PRO A 288 7.00 -5.88 17.30
CA PRO A 288 8.37 -5.78 17.82
C PRO A 288 8.46 -5.19 19.23
N LEU A 289 7.54 -4.30 19.61
CA LEU A 289 7.46 -3.78 20.98
C LEU A 289 7.06 -4.87 21.98
N ARG A 290 6.16 -5.78 21.57
CA ARG A 290 5.80 -6.94 22.38
C ARG A 290 7.00 -7.87 22.53
N ASP A 291 7.71 -8.18 21.45
CA ASP A 291 8.90 -9.03 21.48
C ASP A 291 10.01 -8.43 22.34
N ALA A 292 10.18 -7.10 22.31
CA ALA A 292 11.11 -6.41 23.18
C ALA A 292 10.71 -6.52 24.67
N TRP A 293 9.43 -6.37 24.98
CA TRP A 293 8.93 -6.54 26.34
C TRP A 293 9.10 -7.99 26.85
N GLU A 294 8.80 -8.99 26.02
CA GLU A 294 8.96 -10.40 26.37
C GLU A 294 10.43 -10.77 26.58
N ARG A 295 11.36 -10.20 25.80
CA ARG A 295 12.81 -10.34 26.03
C ARG A 295 13.26 -9.67 27.32
N LEU A 296 12.70 -8.49 27.64
CA LEU A 296 13.04 -7.75 28.85
C LEU A 296 12.63 -8.51 30.12
N PHE A 297 11.49 -9.20 30.10
CA PHE A 297 10.92 -9.89 31.25
C PHE A 297 10.85 -11.42 31.10
N CYS A 298 11.80 -12.03 30.38
CA CYS A 298 11.79 -13.46 30.10
C CYS A 298 11.86 -14.33 31.37
N GLU A 299 12.55 -13.87 32.41
CA GLU A 299 12.73 -14.60 33.68
C GLU A 299 11.63 -14.32 34.71
N SER A 300 11.06 -13.11 34.71
CA SER A 300 10.13 -12.65 35.74
C SER A 300 9.11 -11.66 35.17
N PRO A 301 8.03 -12.16 34.54
CA PRO A 301 7.00 -11.30 33.96
C PRO A 301 6.16 -10.58 35.03
N PRO A 302 5.88 -9.28 34.86
CA PRO A 302 4.94 -8.52 35.69
C PRO A 302 3.56 -9.18 35.73
N GLN A 303 2.89 -9.15 36.89
CA GLN A 303 1.62 -9.85 37.11
C GLN A 303 0.39 -9.18 36.46
N SER A 304 0.42 -7.87 36.24
CA SER A 304 -0.73 -7.11 35.73
C SER A 304 -0.40 -6.49 34.38
N LEU A 305 -1.07 -6.98 33.34
CA LEU A 305 -0.84 -6.57 31.94
C LEU A 305 -2.14 -6.07 31.31
N VAL A 306 -2.07 -4.86 30.75
CA VAL A 306 -3.09 -4.36 29.81
C VAL A 306 -2.52 -4.49 28.41
N GLU A 307 -3.11 -5.33 27.55
CA GLU A 307 -2.74 -5.37 26.13
C GLU A 307 -3.42 -4.23 25.37
N CYS A 308 -2.63 -3.32 24.79
CA CYS A 308 -3.16 -2.16 24.07
C CYS A 308 -2.15 -1.60 23.06
N GLY A 309 -2.59 -1.40 21.81
CA GLY A 309 -1.81 -0.70 20.77
C GLY A 309 -2.21 0.76 20.53
N SER A 310 -3.21 1.27 21.26
CA SER A 310 -3.74 2.62 21.06
C SER A 310 -3.01 3.63 21.94
N ILE A 311 -2.24 4.51 21.30
CA ILE A 311 -1.48 5.55 22.02
C ILE A 311 -2.35 6.49 22.85
N MET A 312 -3.61 6.71 22.42
CA MET A 312 -4.57 7.52 23.16
C MET A 312 -5.01 6.83 24.47
N ILE A 313 -5.30 5.52 24.42
CA ILE A 313 -5.66 4.75 25.61
C ILE A 313 -4.45 4.62 26.53
N ILE A 314 -3.27 4.29 25.97
CA ILE A 314 -2.00 4.22 26.71
C ILE A 314 -1.77 5.53 27.46
N GLY A 315 -1.82 6.68 26.78
CA GLY A 315 -1.62 7.98 27.43
C GLY A 315 -2.61 8.25 28.58
N ARG A 316 -3.88 7.85 28.44
CA ARG A 316 -4.87 7.99 29.51
C ARG A 316 -4.59 7.07 30.71
N LEU A 317 -4.21 5.83 30.46
CA LEU A 317 -3.90 4.87 31.54
C LEU A 317 -2.65 5.28 32.30
N LEU A 318 -1.58 5.67 31.59
CA LEU A 318 -0.33 6.12 32.22
C LEU A 318 -0.51 7.40 33.06
N THR A 319 -1.40 8.31 32.66
CA THR A 319 -1.68 9.54 33.44
C THR A 319 -2.61 9.32 34.64
N SER A 320 -3.20 8.12 34.79
CA SER A 320 -4.16 7.81 35.86
C SER A 320 -3.76 6.62 36.72
N SER A 321 -2.56 6.06 36.52
CA SER A 321 -2.08 4.88 37.24
C SER A 321 -0.55 4.81 37.27
N ASN A 322 -0.01 3.92 38.10
CA ASN A 322 1.43 3.63 38.14
C ASN A 322 1.83 2.54 37.12
N GLN A 323 1.31 2.63 35.91
CA GLN A 323 1.65 1.70 34.83
C GLN A 323 2.88 2.18 34.04
N LEU A 324 3.62 1.22 33.51
CA LEU A 324 4.74 1.41 32.59
C LEU A 324 4.40 0.89 31.19
N THR A 325 5.08 1.38 30.17
CA THR A 325 4.96 0.86 28.79
C THR A 325 6.28 0.98 28.03
N LEU A 326 6.44 0.15 26.99
CA LEU A 326 7.48 0.31 25.98
C LEU A 326 6.90 1.03 24.76
N VAL A 327 7.58 2.09 24.33
CA VAL A 327 7.21 2.88 23.15
C VAL A 327 8.46 3.38 22.43
N THR A 328 8.32 3.93 21.23
CA THR A 328 9.35 4.78 20.62
C THR A 328 9.16 6.25 21.06
N PRO A 329 10.22 7.06 21.14
CA PRO A 329 10.11 8.46 21.57
C PRO A 329 9.08 9.28 20.78
N ASP A 330 8.99 9.05 19.48
CA ASP A 330 8.09 9.80 18.60
C ASP A 330 6.61 9.53 18.92
N GLN A 331 6.25 8.32 19.40
CA GLN A 331 4.87 7.98 19.76
C GLN A 331 4.30 8.82 20.90
N VAL A 332 5.16 9.26 21.82
CA VAL A 332 4.75 9.99 23.03
C VAL A 332 5.32 11.41 23.08
N ALA A 333 5.86 11.90 21.97
CA ALA A 333 6.57 13.17 21.91
C ALA A 333 5.75 14.34 22.44
N LEU A 334 4.48 14.43 22.02
CA LEU A 334 3.57 15.49 22.43
C LEU A 334 3.19 15.38 23.92
N GLN A 335 3.01 14.17 24.42
CA GLN A 335 2.67 13.90 25.81
C GLN A 335 3.83 14.26 26.75
N ILE A 336 5.08 13.98 26.36
CA ILE A 336 6.26 14.38 27.14
C ILE A 336 6.48 15.90 27.06
N ARG A 337 6.27 16.51 25.89
CA ARG A 337 6.32 17.98 25.75
C ARG A 337 5.27 18.72 26.56
N SER A 338 4.08 18.15 26.69
CA SER A 338 3.01 18.71 27.51
C SER A 338 3.18 18.41 29.00
N GLY A 339 4.17 17.59 29.38
CA GLY A 339 4.40 17.21 30.78
C GLY A 339 3.40 16.19 31.32
N LEU A 340 2.65 15.50 30.44
CA LEU A 340 1.72 14.44 30.83
C LEU A 340 2.44 13.13 31.12
N LEU A 341 3.47 12.81 30.33
CA LEU A 341 4.26 11.61 30.46
C LEU A 341 5.73 11.96 30.71
N ALA A 342 6.47 11.00 31.25
CA ALA A 342 7.90 11.10 31.47
C ALA A 342 8.61 9.79 31.08
N ARG A 343 9.84 9.92 30.59
CA ARG A 343 10.73 8.77 30.37
C ARG A 343 11.22 8.24 31.72
N VAL A 344 11.31 6.92 31.84
CA VAL A 344 11.97 6.24 32.95
C VAL A 344 13.30 5.70 32.43
N ASP A 345 14.41 6.26 32.91
CA ASP A 345 15.74 5.74 32.60
C ASP A 345 15.99 4.46 33.38
N SER A 346 16.36 3.37 32.71
CA SER A 346 16.66 2.09 33.38
C SER A 346 18.13 1.71 33.18
N THR A 347 18.63 0.84 34.06
CA THR A 347 19.91 0.16 33.85
C THR A 347 19.83 -0.95 32.80
N THR A 348 18.63 -1.36 32.39
CA THR A 348 18.40 -2.41 31.39
C THR A 348 18.15 -1.81 30.01
N GLU A 349 18.82 -2.35 28.99
CA GLU A 349 18.61 -1.94 27.61
C GLU A 349 17.31 -2.54 27.03
N THR A 350 16.53 -1.69 26.38
CA THR A 350 15.24 -2.02 25.76
C THR A 350 15.35 -2.32 24.25
N GLY A 351 16.51 -2.04 23.64
CA GLY A 351 16.78 -2.30 22.23
C GLY A 351 16.23 -1.26 21.26
N ARG A 352 16.14 -1.64 19.98
CA ARG A 352 15.69 -0.81 18.86
C ARG A 352 14.71 -1.55 17.96
N ILE A 353 13.92 -0.80 17.19
CA ILE A 353 12.99 -1.30 16.19
C ILE A 353 13.31 -0.64 14.85
N THR A 354 13.40 -1.45 13.80
CA THR A 354 13.57 -0.95 12.44
C THR A 354 12.22 -0.48 11.89
N ILE A 355 12.20 0.75 11.37
CA ILE A 355 11.07 1.34 10.66
C ILE A 355 11.41 1.37 9.17
N GLY A 356 10.44 0.98 8.34
CA GLY A 356 10.63 0.91 6.89
C GLY A 356 9.37 1.24 6.09
N ALA A 357 9.56 1.43 4.80
CA ALA A 357 8.49 1.44 3.80
C ALA A 357 8.44 0.09 3.10
N THR A 358 7.26 -0.54 3.08
CA THR A 358 7.00 -1.81 2.40
C THR A 358 6.16 -1.54 1.15
N LEU A 359 6.59 -2.10 0.02
CA LEU A 359 5.98 -1.96 -1.30
C LEU A 359 5.65 -3.34 -1.88
N ARG A 360 4.79 -3.39 -2.90
CA ARG A 360 4.65 -4.58 -3.74
C ARG A 360 5.94 -4.78 -4.54
N ARG A 361 6.47 -6.00 -4.54
CA ARG A 361 7.68 -6.33 -5.29
C ARG A 361 7.53 -6.04 -6.77
N GLY A 362 8.49 -5.32 -7.34
CA GLY A 362 8.49 -4.97 -8.77
C GLY A 362 7.47 -3.92 -9.18
N TRP A 363 6.70 -3.35 -8.24
CA TRP A 363 5.86 -2.18 -8.51
C TRP A 363 6.74 -0.97 -8.83
N ARG A 364 6.30 -0.16 -9.79
CA ARG A 364 7.01 1.06 -10.21
C ARG A 364 6.22 2.27 -9.72
N PRO A 365 6.62 2.89 -8.60
CA PRO A 365 5.88 4.00 -8.03
C PRO A 365 5.74 5.13 -9.06
N PRO A 366 4.51 5.66 -9.28
CA PRO A 366 4.33 6.91 -10.01
C PRO A 366 5.15 8.05 -9.38
N ALA A 367 5.37 9.14 -10.13
CA ALA A 367 6.22 10.25 -9.69
C ALA A 367 5.84 10.80 -8.29
N ALA A 368 4.54 10.94 -8.01
CA ALA A 368 4.06 11.41 -6.71
C ALA A 368 4.36 10.41 -5.58
N HIS A 369 4.16 9.10 -5.79
CA HIS A 369 4.53 8.06 -4.82
C HIS A 369 6.04 7.99 -4.60
N ALA A 370 6.83 8.09 -5.67
CA ALA A 370 8.29 8.15 -5.57
C ALA A 370 8.76 9.37 -4.78
N ARG A 371 8.13 10.54 -4.99
CA ARG A 371 8.41 11.75 -4.20
C ARG A 371 8.07 11.55 -2.73
N PHE A 372 6.93 10.92 -2.42
CA PHE A 372 6.55 10.62 -1.04
C PHE A 372 7.57 9.68 -0.36
N LEU A 373 8.03 8.63 -1.05
CA LEU A 373 9.09 7.73 -0.54
C LEU A 373 10.43 8.46 -0.32
N ALA A 374 10.79 9.38 -1.22
CA ALA A 374 11.97 10.22 -1.06
C ALA A 374 11.85 11.12 0.18
N LEU A 375 10.70 11.76 0.39
CA LEU A 375 10.43 12.59 1.58
C LEU A 375 10.55 11.80 2.88
N LEU A 376 10.02 10.57 2.93
CA LEU A 376 10.18 9.68 4.09
C LEU A 376 11.67 9.45 4.38
N SER A 377 12.49 9.22 3.36
CA SER A 377 13.93 8.99 3.51
C SER A 377 14.69 10.28 3.88
N GLU A 378 14.34 11.42 3.29
CA GLU A 378 14.93 12.73 3.60
C GLU A 378 14.70 13.10 5.08
N ILE A 379 13.49 12.84 5.60
CA ILE A 379 13.14 13.08 7.01
C ILE A 379 13.97 12.18 7.93
N THR A 380 14.18 10.90 7.58
CA THR A 380 14.92 9.98 8.46
C THR A 380 16.43 10.22 8.47
N VAL A 381 17.04 10.65 7.36
CA VAL A 381 18.46 11.07 7.36
C VAL A 381 18.70 12.25 8.31
N GLY A 382 17.71 13.13 8.46
CA GLY A 382 17.72 14.19 9.48
C GLY A 382 17.59 13.68 10.92
N LEU A 383 17.10 12.46 11.15
CA LEU A 383 17.00 11.84 12.49
C LEU A 383 18.32 11.22 12.96
N ASP A 384 19.10 10.63 12.03
CA ASP A 384 20.36 9.93 12.34
C ASP A 384 21.58 10.87 12.44
N SER A 385 21.53 12.01 11.75
CA SER A 385 22.58 13.04 11.87
C SER A 385 22.30 13.92 13.11
N GLN A 386 23.21 13.88 14.10
CA GLN A 386 23.15 14.66 15.36
C GLN A 386 22.95 16.19 15.21
N ARG A 387 22.80 16.72 14.00
CA ARG A 387 22.77 18.16 13.72
C ARG A 387 21.39 18.77 13.47
N MET A 388 20.29 18.01 13.41
CA MET A 388 18.97 18.64 13.38
C MET A 388 17.82 17.68 13.69
N ARG A 389 17.75 17.16 14.92
CA ARG A 389 16.59 16.41 15.42
C ARG A 389 15.42 17.39 15.63
N ARG A 390 14.72 17.69 14.55
CA ARG A 390 13.33 18.17 14.59
C ARG A 390 12.34 17.00 14.84
N SER A 391 12.74 15.94 15.55
CA SER A 391 11.74 15.17 16.29
C SER A 391 11.14 16.11 17.33
N LEU A 392 9.83 16.05 17.57
CA LEU A 392 9.07 16.86 18.53
C LEU A 392 9.53 16.66 19.99
N VAL A 393 10.76 16.27 20.26
CA VAL A 393 11.23 15.58 21.47
C VAL A 393 12.48 16.25 22.02
N GLU A 394 13.34 16.80 21.16
CA GLU A 394 14.76 16.98 21.50
C GLU A 394 15.05 17.90 22.70
N ARG A 395 14.22 18.92 22.98
CA ARG A 395 14.50 19.84 24.10
C ARG A 395 14.25 19.26 25.50
N ARG A 396 13.67 18.06 25.63
CA ARG A 396 13.32 17.45 26.94
C ARG A 396 13.76 16.00 27.11
N TRP A 397 14.48 15.43 26.16
CA TRP A 397 14.95 14.04 26.18
C TRP A 397 16.46 13.90 26.35
N VAL A 398 17.18 15.02 26.46
CA VAL A 398 18.59 15.09 26.85
C VAL A 398 18.69 15.19 28.36
#